data_AF-A0A3N4ZQY7-F1
#
_entry.id   AF-A0A3N4ZQY7-F1
#
_cell.length_a   1.000
_cell.length_b   1.000
_cell.length_c   1.000
_cell.angle_alpha   90.00
_cell.angle_beta   90.00
_cell.angle_gamma   90.00
#
_symmetry.space_group_name_H-M   'P 1'
#
loop_
_entity.id
_entity.type
_entity.pdbx_description
1 polymer ?
#
loop_
_entity_poly.entity_id
_entity_poly.type
_entity_poly.pdbx_seq_one_letter_code
_entity_poly.pdbx_strand_id
1 'polypeptide(L)'
;MTFDPLERQGHMTSTEHTELVRLGAQYLRAYSDGDAVSLYRLADAWGASDLCAATCEVALAVIDATTGPRGIDAVYDAFHRR
;
A
#
# COMPACT_ATOMS: atom_id res chain seq x y z
N MET A 1 -0.96 -26.23 2.80
CA MET A 1 0.10 -25.24 3.06
C MET A 1 -0.37 -24.37 4.20
N THR A 2 0.25 -24.53 5.37
CA THR A 2 -0.12 -23.84 6.61
C THR A 2 0.81 -22.64 6.74
N PHE A 3 0.26 -21.42 6.67
CA PHE A 3 1.03 -20.19 6.84
C PHE A 3 1.21 -19.91 8.34
N ASP A 4 2.47 -19.84 8.76
CA ASP A 4 2.87 -19.61 10.15
C ASP A 4 2.82 -18.10 10.46
N PRO A 5 2.12 -17.62 11.52
CA PRO A 5 1.85 -16.19 11.71
C PRO A 5 3.03 -15.37 12.25
N LEU A 6 4.20 -15.97 12.45
CA LEU A 6 5.32 -15.39 13.20
C LEU A 6 6.50 -14.85 12.37
N GLU A 7 6.46 -14.91 11.03
CA GLU A 7 7.45 -14.24 10.16
C GLU A 7 7.07 -12.78 9.82
N ARG A 8 6.10 -12.20 10.54
CA ARG A 8 5.56 -10.86 10.29
C ARG A 8 6.40 -9.72 10.89
N GLN A 9 7.72 -9.88 10.92
CA GLN A 9 8.69 -8.83 11.26
C GLN A 9 9.95 -8.99 10.39
N GLY A 10 9.79 -8.86 9.08
CA GLY A 10 10.89 -8.91 8.13
C GLY A 10 10.68 -7.85 7.06
N HIS A 11 11.64 -6.95 6.94
CA HIS A 11 11.86 -5.98 5.87
C HIS A 11 11.12 -6.31 4.56
N MET A 12 10.07 -5.56 4.24
CA MET A 12 9.33 -5.67 2.98
C MET A 12 10.31 -5.56 1.81
N THR A 13 10.33 -6.56 0.93
CA THR A 13 11.25 -6.56 -0.21
C THR A 13 10.82 -5.53 -1.25
N SER A 14 11.78 -4.98 -2.01
CA SER A 14 11.48 -4.00 -3.08
C SER A 14 10.46 -4.53 -4.11
N THR A 15 10.46 -5.84 -4.35
CA THR A 15 9.48 -6.51 -5.21
C THR A 15 8.08 -6.53 -4.61
N GLU A 16 7.94 -6.82 -3.31
CA GLU A 16 6.64 -6.80 -2.60
C GLU A 16 6.06 -5.38 -2.57
N HIS A 17 6.91 -4.36 -2.36
CA HIS A 17 6.49 -2.96 -2.43
C HIS A 17 5.93 -2.60 -3.83
N THR A 18 6.62 -3.02 -4.90
CA THR A 18 6.20 -2.72 -6.28
C THR A 18 4.84 -3.34 -6.61
N GLU A 19 4.61 -4.59 -6.21
CA GLU A 19 3.33 -5.28 -6.45
C GLU A 19 2.18 -4.65 -5.65
N LEU A 20 2.43 -4.23 -4.41
CA LEU A 20 1.44 -3.53 -3.59
C LEU A 20 1.07 -2.16 -4.17
N VAL A 21 2.06 -1.37 -4.60
CA VAL A 21 1.81 -0.09 -5.28
C VAL A 21 0.96 -0.30 -6.54
N ARG A 22 1.24 -1.35 -7.32
CA ARG A 22 0.47 -1.68 -8.52
C ARG A 22 -0.98 -2.05 -8.18
N LEU A 23 -1.18 -2.92 -7.19
CA LEU A 23 -2.52 -3.31 -6.74
C LEU A 23 -3.33 -2.09 -6.25
N GLY A 24 -2.70 -1.24 -5.42
CA GLY A 24 -3.33 -0.05 -4.89
C GLY A 24 -3.71 0.94 -5.99
N ALA A 25 -2.84 1.13 -6.99
CA ALA A 25 -3.10 2.01 -8.12
C ALA A 25 -4.27 1.49 -8.97
N GLN A 26 -4.35 0.18 -9.19
CA GLN A 26 -5.47 -0.44 -9.90
C GLN A 26 -6.79 -0.24 -9.15
N TYR A 27 -6.78 -0.43 -7.83
CA TYR A 27 -7.96 -0.25 -6.99
C TYR A 27 -8.44 1.22 -6.98
N LEU A 28 -7.53 2.18 -6.77
CA LEU A 28 -7.85 3.61 -6.78
C LEU A 28 -8.35 4.08 -8.14
N ARG A 29 -7.83 3.51 -9.23
CA ARG A 29 -8.31 3.80 -10.58
C ARG A 29 -9.74 3.30 -10.78
N ALA A 30 -10.02 2.05 -10.43
CA ALA A 30 -11.39 1.50 -10.48
C ALA A 30 -12.37 2.33 -9.63
N TYR A 31 -11.92 2.81 -8.46
CA TYR A 31 -12.70 3.71 -7.61
C TYR A 31 -12.98 5.04 -8.31
N SER A 32 -11.96 5.69 -8.88
CA SER A 32 -12.09 6.96 -9.60
C SER A 32 -12.99 6.85 -10.83
N ASP A 33 -12.93 5.71 -11.54
CA ASP A 33 -13.73 5.46 -12.73
C ASP A 33 -15.17 5.03 -12.40
N GLY A 34 -15.48 4.79 -11.11
CA GLY A 34 -16.78 4.28 -10.67
C GLY A 34 -17.07 2.84 -11.11
N ASP A 35 -16.03 2.05 -11.42
CA ASP A 35 -16.16 0.67 -11.89
C ASP A 35 -16.40 -0.29 -10.71
N ALA A 36 -17.67 -0.42 -10.32
CA ALA A 36 -18.11 -1.30 -9.25
C ALA A 36 -17.77 -2.78 -9.48
N VAL A 37 -17.71 -3.24 -10.75
CA VAL A 37 -17.39 -4.64 -11.06
C VAL A 37 -15.92 -4.92 -10.79
N SER A 38 -15.03 -4.03 -11.20
CA SER A 38 -13.60 -4.14 -10.90
C SER A 38 -13.32 -4.01 -9.40
N LEU A 39 -14.00 -3.09 -8.71
CA LEU A 39 -13.88 -2.96 -7.25
C LEU A 39 -14.28 -4.25 -6.53
N TYR A 40 -15.42 -4.84 -6.91
CA TYR A 40 -15.86 -6.11 -6.34
C TYR A 40 -14.87 -7.23 -6.60
N ARG A 41 -14.38 -7.38 -7.84
CA ARG A 41 -13.39 -8.43 -8.19
C ARG A 41 -12.09 -8.28 -7.42
N LEU A 42 -11.63 -7.04 -7.22
CA LEU A 42 -10.41 -6.78 -6.44
C LEU A 42 -10.64 -7.08 -4.95
N ALA A 43 -11.78 -6.71 -4.37
CA ALA A 43 -12.11 -7.00 -2.97
C ALA A 43 -12.43 -8.48 -2.69
N ASP A 44 -12.87 -9.22 -3.70
CA ASP A 44 -13.07 -10.67 -3.62
C ASP A 44 -11.73 -11.43 -3.71
N ALA A 45 -10.83 -10.97 -4.58
CA ALA A 45 -9.50 -11.56 -4.74
C ALA A 45 -8.53 -11.20 -3.61
N TRP A 46 -8.68 -10.01 -3.03
CA TRP A 46 -7.76 -9.45 -2.03
C TRP A 46 -8.52 -9.01 -0.79
N GLY A 47 -8.01 -9.34 0.39
CA GLY A 47 -8.66 -8.96 1.64
C GLY A 47 -8.67 -7.45 1.84
N ALA A 48 -9.58 -6.98 2.69
CA ALA A 48 -9.67 -5.55 3.04
C ALA A 48 -8.35 -5.00 3.61
N SER A 49 -7.61 -5.82 4.37
CA SER A 49 -6.29 -5.44 4.90
C SER A 49 -5.23 -5.29 3.80
N ASP A 50 -5.23 -6.16 2.79
CA ASP A 50 -4.27 -6.11 1.68
C ASP A 50 -4.53 -4.89 0.81
N LEU A 51 -5.81 -4.62 0.49
CA LEU A 51 -6.20 -3.42 -0.23
C LEU A 51 -5.85 -2.15 0.54
N CYS A 52 -6.06 -2.13 1.86
CA CYS A 52 -5.66 -1.01 2.70
C CYS A 52 -4.14 -0.77 2.62
N ALA A 53 -3.34 -1.82 2.83
CA ALA A 53 -1.89 -1.74 2.70
C ALA A 53 -1.46 -1.23 1.31
N ALA A 54 -2.02 -1.81 0.25
CA ALA A 54 -1.74 -1.40 -1.13
C ALA A 54 -2.06 0.08 -1.40
N THR A 55 -3.19 0.59 -0.89
CA THR A 55 -3.51 2.02 -1.03
C THR A 55 -2.60 2.93 -0.21
N CYS A 56 -2.14 2.49 0.97
CA CYS A 56 -1.14 3.20 1.76
C CYS A 56 0.21 3.27 1.02
N GLU A 57 0.65 2.18 0.41
CA GLU A 57 1.90 2.16 -0.38
C GLU A 57 1.84 3.14 -1.56
N VAL A 58 0.69 3.24 -2.25
CA VAL A 58 0.51 4.28 -3.28
C VAL A 58 0.64 5.69 -2.70
N ALA A 59 0.04 5.96 -1.54
CA ALA A 59 0.14 7.25 -0.89
C ALA A 59 1.60 7.58 -0.51
N LEU A 60 2.33 6.61 0.05
CA LEU A 60 3.74 6.76 0.38
C LEU A 60 4.59 7.02 -0.86
N ALA A 61 4.38 6.29 -1.95
CA ALA A 61 5.08 6.50 -3.21
C ALA A 61 4.82 7.90 -3.80
N VAL A 62 3.58 8.40 -3.70
CA VAL A 62 3.24 9.77 -4.11
C VAL A 62 3.91 10.80 -3.20
N ILE A 63 3.92 10.59 -1.89
CA ILE A 63 4.59 11.49 -0.94
C ILE A 63 6.10 11.54 -1.24
N ASP A 64 6.75 10.39 -1.43
CA ASP A 64 8.18 10.32 -1.76
C ASP A 64 8.48 11.08 -3.06
N ALA A 65 7.69 10.83 -4.11
CA ALA A 65 7.85 11.50 -5.39
C ALA A 65 7.61 13.02 -5.34
N THR A 66 6.76 13.50 -4.43
CA THR A 66 6.38 14.93 -4.34
C THR A 66 7.23 15.72 -3.35
N THR A 67 7.71 15.10 -2.27
CA THR A 67 8.45 15.77 -1.20
C THR A 67 9.92 15.39 -1.13
N GLY A 68 10.32 14.32 -1.83
CA GLY A 68 11.65 13.74 -1.79
C GLY A 68 11.98 13.09 -0.44
N PRO A 69 13.13 12.40 -0.33
CA PRO A 69 13.48 11.61 0.85
C PRO A 69 13.49 12.43 2.15
N ARG A 70 13.91 13.70 2.06
CA ARG A 70 13.98 14.61 3.21
C ARG A 70 12.59 15.00 3.77
N GLY A 71 11.56 14.97 2.93
CA GLY A 71 10.19 15.26 3.35
C GLY A 71 9.59 14.11 4.15
N ILE A 72 9.85 12.87 3.74
CA ILE A 72 9.42 11.66 4.47
C ILE A 72 10.10 11.56 5.83
N ASP A 73 11.42 11.79 5.90
CA ASP A 73 12.17 11.76 7.16
C ASP A 73 11.58 12.75 8.17
N ALA A 74 11.22 13.96 7.73
CA ALA A 74 10.62 14.99 8.58
C ALA A 74 9.23 14.60 9.12
N VAL A 75 8.41 13.90 8.34
CA VAL A 75 7.10 13.40 8.79
C VAL A 75 7.28 12.25 9.79
N TYR A 76 8.16 11.30 9.48
CA TYR A 76 8.46 10.17 10.36
C TYR A 76 8.95 10.64 11.74
N ASP A 77 9.89 11.58 11.74
CA ASP A 77 10.41 12.21 12.95
C ASP A 77 9.35 12.95 13.77
N ALA A 78 8.35 13.56 13.13
CA ALA A 78 7.27 14.26 13.81
C ALA A 78 6.30 13.29 14.50
N PHE A 79 6.07 12.11 13.91
CA PHE A 79 5.20 11.08 14.48
C PHE A 79 5.84 10.27 15.60
N HIS A 80 7.16 10.03 15.54
CA HIS A 80 7.88 9.24 16.54
C HIS A 80 8.51 10.05 17.68
N ARG A 81 8.39 11.39 17.65
CA ARG A 81 8.76 12.25 18.79
C ARG A 81 7.65 12.39 19.86
N ARG A 82 6.55 11.64 19.75
CA ARG A 82 5.47 11.57 20.74
C ARG A 82 5.63 10.38 21.66
#